data_AF-G0P3W1-F1
#
_entry.id   AF-G0P3W1-F1
#
_cell.length_a   1.000
_cell.length_b   1.000
_cell.length_c   1.000
_cell.angle_alpha   90.00
_cell.angle_beta   90.00
_cell.angle_gamma   90.00
#
_symmetry.space_group_name_H-M   'P 1'
#
loop_
_entity.id
_entity.type
_entity.pdbx_description
1 polymer ?
#
loop_
_entity_poly.entity_id
_entity_poly.type
_entity_poly.pdbx_seq_one_letter_code
_entity_poly.pdbx_strand_id
1 'polypeptide(L)'
;MPICEFTPTSKTRKIDVHAHVLPKNIPDFQEKFGYPGFVRLDHKEDGTTHMIKDGKLFRVVEPNCFDTKARIADMDRANVNVQCLSTVPVMFSYWAKPADTEIVARFVNDDLLAECQKYPDRLVPLGTLPMNDVERAIQVSLFQKKIYSLTRKNIECLLFLSNEGGMVQILQNNSNRLITREFPQRINNEVLVDP
;
A
#
# COMPACT_ATOMS: atom_id res chain seq x y z
N MET A 1 8.41 14.45 -23.75
CA MET A 1 8.74 13.01 -23.75
C MET A 1 7.43 12.27 -23.89
N PRO A 2 7.29 11.34 -24.85
CA PRO A 2 6.08 10.52 -24.93
C PRO A 2 5.92 9.80 -23.60
N ILE A 3 4.70 9.80 -23.11
CA ILE A 3 4.27 9.08 -21.91
C ILE A 3 4.56 7.61 -22.18
N CYS A 4 5.23 6.95 -21.25
CA CYS A 4 5.74 5.57 -21.35
C CYS A 4 4.86 4.66 -22.23
N GLU A 5 5.42 4.19 -23.34
CA GLU A 5 4.79 3.16 -24.16
C GLU A 5 4.93 1.82 -23.45
N PHE A 6 3.88 1.40 -22.73
CA PHE A 6 3.74 0.02 -22.28
C PHE A 6 3.03 -0.78 -23.38
N THR A 7 3.62 -1.91 -23.78
CA THR A 7 2.94 -2.89 -24.63
C THR A 7 1.99 -3.72 -23.76
N PRO A 8 0.67 -3.61 -23.95
CA PRO A 8 -0.28 -4.39 -23.16
C PRO A 8 -0.06 -5.89 -23.36
N THR A 9 0.01 -6.65 -22.27
CA THR A 9 -0.02 -8.12 -22.30
C THR A 9 -1.37 -8.69 -22.76
N SER A 10 -2.42 -7.85 -22.76
CA SER A 10 -3.78 -8.20 -23.19
C SER A 10 -4.40 -7.08 -24.01
N LYS A 11 -5.26 -7.43 -24.98
CA LYS A 11 -6.06 -6.46 -25.75
C LYS A 11 -7.16 -5.80 -24.89
N THR A 12 -7.53 -6.43 -23.78
CA THR A 12 -8.49 -5.91 -22.80
C THR A 12 -7.74 -5.37 -21.59
N ARG A 13 -7.99 -4.11 -21.21
CA ARG A 13 -7.34 -3.49 -20.05
C ARG A 13 -7.90 -4.10 -18.76
N LYS A 14 -7.05 -4.80 -18.01
CA LYS A 14 -7.36 -5.36 -16.68
C LYS A 14 -6.68 -4.53 -15.60
N ILE A 15 -7.49 -3.93 -14.73
CA ILE A 15 -7.04 -3.14 -13.57
C ILE A 15 -7.46 -3.87 -12.31
N ASP A 16 -6.50 -4.24 -11.48
CA ASP A 16 -6.74 -4.79 -10.15
C ASP A 16 -6.61 -3.68 -9.11
N VAL A 17 -7.68 -3.42 -8.36
CA VAL A 17 -7.73 -2.35 -7.35
C VAL A 17 -7.56 -2.85 -5.91
N HIS A 18 -7.39 -4.16 -5.72
CA HIS A 18 -7.34 -4.77 -4.40
C HIS A 18 -6.16 -5.73 -4.29
N ALA A 19 -4.98 -5.16 -4.06
CA ALA A 19 -3.78 -5.92 -3.80
C ALA A 19 -3.00 -5.36 -2.62
N HIS A 20 -2.38 -6.27 -1.87
CA HIS A 20 -1.56 -5.94 -0.71
C HIS A 20 -0.09 -6.28 -0.94
N VAL A 21 0.77 -5.42 -0.41
CA VAL A 21 2.21 -5.56 -0.34
C VAL A 21 2.72 -5.19 1.05
N LEU A 22 3.97 -5.56 1.32
CA LEU A 22 4.68 -5.33 2.56
C LEU A 22 6.08 -4.78 2.23
N PRO A 23 6.61 -3.81 2.99
CA PRO A 23 8.01 -3.43 2.88
C PRO A 23 8.92 -4.65 3.05
N LYS A 24 9.95 -4.76 2.20
CA LYS A 24 10.88 -5.89 2.26
C LYS A 24 11.59 -5.98 3.61
N ASN A 25 12.00 -4.83 4.16
CA ASN A 25 12.60 -4.75 5.48
C ASN A 25 11.73 -3.82 6.33
N ILE A 26 11.55 -4.15 7.61
CA ILE A 26 10.80 -3.33 8.56
C ILE A 26 11.71 -3.04 9.75
N PRO A 27 11.86 -1.78 10.19
CA PRO A 27 12.58 -1.45 11.42
C PRO A 27 12.01 -2.21 12.61
N ASP A 28 12.83 -2.50 13.63
CA ASP A 28 12.30 -3.00 14.89
C ASP A 28 11.54 -1.90 15.63
N PHE A 29 10.25 -1.76 15.30
CA PHE A 29 9.38 -0.79 15.93
C PHE A 29 9.11 -1.10 17.39
N GLN A 30 9.13 -2.37 17.79
CA GLN A 30 8.98 -2.75 19.19
C GLN A 30 10.17 -2.24 20.02
N GLU A 31 11.40 -2.43 19.54
CA GLU A 31 12.59 -1.87 20.17
C GLU A 31 12.56 -0.34 20.15
N LYS A 32 12.24 0.27 19.00
CA LYS A 32 12.20 1.73 18.82
C LYS A 32 11.20 2.43 19.75
N PHE A 33 10.01 1.85 19.92
CA PHE A 33 8.92 2.48 20.69
C PHE A 33 8.84 1.99 22.14
N GLY A 34 9.51 0.88 22.48
CA GLY A 34 9.61 0.34 23.83
C GLY A 34 8.37 -0.41 24.31
N TYR A 35 7.52 -0.91 23.41
CA TYR A 35 6.35 -1.73 23.75
C TYR A 35 6.00 -2.73 22.63
N PRO A 36 5.35 -3.86 22.95
CA PRO A 36 5.12 -4.96 22.00
C PRO A 36 3.99 -4.68 21.01
N GLY A 37 3.74 -5.61 20.11
CA GLY A 37 2.61 -5.62 19.17
C GLY A 37 2.98 -5.35 17.72
N PHE A 38 4.21 -4.91 17.43
CA PHE A 38 4.67 -4.65 16.06
C PHE A 38 5.17 -5.91 15.36
N VAL A 39 5.06 -5.93 14.03
CA VAL A 39 5.54 -7.04 13.20
C VAL A 39 7.03 -6.89 12.94
N ARG A 40 7.75 -8.00 13.02
CA ARG A 40 9.12 -8.19 12.50
C ARG A 40 9.11 -9.19 11.37
N LEU A 41 10.08 -9.06 10.47
CA LEU A 41 10.25 -9.97 9.34
C LEU A 41 11.46 -10.88 9.56
N ASP A 42 11.26 -12.15 9.27
CA ASP A 42 12.25 -13.21 9.34
C ASP A 42 12.30 -13.91 7.98
N HIS A 43 13.26 -13.49 7.16
CA HIS A 43 13.45 -13.98 5.79
C HIS A 43 14.08 -15.38 5.81
N LYS A 44 13.49 -16.30 5.04
CA LYS A 44 13.91 -17.69 4.98
C LYS A 44 14.72 -17.98 3.73
N GLU A 45 15.54 -19.03 3.80
CA GLU A 45 16.39 -19.48 2.69
C GLU A 45 15.58 -19.98 1.49
N ASP A 46 14.35 -20.46 1.73
CA ASP A 46 13.42 -20.88 0.67
C ASP A 46 12.76 -19.69 -0.08
N GLY A 47 13.11 -18.45 0.28
CA GLY A 47 12.59 -17.23 -0.31
C GLY A 47 11.29 -16.72 0.32
N THR A 48 10.65 -17.49 1.20
CA THR A 48 9.49 -17.01 1.96
C THR A 48 9.92 -16.04 3.07
N THR A 49 8.96 -15.28 3.59
CA THR A 49 9.19 -14.42 4.76
C THR A 49 8.16 -14.71 5.84
N HIS A 50 8.65 -14.96 7.05
CA HIS A 50 7.81 -15.14 8.22
C HIS A 50 7.55 -13.76 8.86
N MET A 51 6.28 -13.39 8.95
CA MET A 51 5.84 -12.26 9.76
C MET A 51 5.71 -12.73 11.20
N ILE A 52 6.54 -12.19 12.09
CA ILE A 52 6.55 -12.50 13.52
C ILE A 52 5.89 -11.33 14.27
N LYS A 53 4.91 -11.62 15.11
CA LYS A 53 4.25 -10.64 15.98
C LYS A 53 4.24 -11.18 17.40
N ASP A 54 4.72 -10.40 18.36
CA ASP A 54 4.78 -10.80 19.78
C ASP A 54 5.50 -12.14 20.00
N GLY A 55 6.59 -12.36 19.25
CA GLY A 55 7.39 -13.59 19.31
C GLY A 55 6.74 -14.83 18.67
N LYS A 56 5.56 -14.69 18.05
CA LYS A 56 4.82 -15.79 17.42
C LYS A 56 4.75 -15.60 15.91
N LEU A 57 4.74 -16.72 15.18
CA LEU A 57 4.44 -16.71 13.76
C LEU A 57 3.01 -16.20 13.55
N PHE A 58 2.88 -15.08 12.84
CA PHE A 58 1.60 -14.49 12.48
C PHE A 58 1.14 -14.96 11.11
N ARG A 59 2.03 -14.87 10.11
CA ARG A 59 1.74 -15.26 8.72
C ARG A 59 3.04 -15.54 7.96
N VAL A 60 3.00 -16.49 7.04
CA VAL A 60 4.04 -16.67 6.01
C VAL A 60 3.61 -15.91 4.75
N VAL A 61 4.52 -15.14 4.16
CA VAL A 61 4.28 -14.40 2.92
C VAL A 61 5.29 -14.79 1.85
N GLU A 62 4.78 -14.87 0.62
CA GLU A 62 5.55 -15.19 -0.58
C GLU A 62 6.28 -13.96 -1.13
N PRO A 63 7.32 -14.15 -1.97
CA PRO A 63 8.10 -13.05 -2.57
C PRO A 63 7.26 -11.97 -3.22
N ASN A 64 6.16 -12.32 -3.91
CA ASN A 64 5.30 -11.33 -4.54
C ASN A 64 4.70 -10.31 -3.58
N CYS A 65 4.65 -10.58 -2.26
CA CYS A 65 4.19 -9.66 -1.24
C CYS A 65 5.19 -8.52 -0.98
N PHE A 66 6.49 -8.73 -1.17
CA PHE A 66 7.55 -7.77 -0.79
C PHE A 66 8.65 -7.56 -1.86
N ASP A 67 8.58 -8.28 -2.97
CA ASP A 67 9.45 -8.15 -4.14
C ASP A 67 8.64 -7.72 -5.35
N THR A 68 8.85 -6.47 -5.76
CA THR A 68 8.16 -5.85 -6.89
C THR A 68 8.43 -6.55 -8.22
N LYS A 69 9.61 -7.16 -8.42
CA LYS A 69 9.89 -7.92 -9.66
C LYS A 69 9.07 -9.20 -9.71
N ALA A 70 9.02 -9.93 -8.60
CA ALA A 70 8.16 -11.11 -8.48
C ALA A 70 6.69 -10.74 -8.72
N ARG A 71 6.24 -9.62 -8.15
CA ARG A 71 4.89 -9.09 -8.37
C ARG A 71 4.58 -8.82 -9.84
N ILE A 72 5.48 -8.13 -10.55
CA ILE A 72 5.28 -7.81 -11.98
C ILE A 72 5.20 -9.09 -12.80
N ALA A 73 6.05 -10.08 -12.51
CA ALA A 73 5.99 -11.38 -13.18
C ALA A 73 4.64 -12.10 -12.94
N ASP A 74 4.09 -12.01 -11.72
CA ASP A 74 2.76 -12.55 -11.40
C ASP A 74 1.66 -11.81 -12.17
N MET A 75 1.73 -10.48 -12.21
CA MET A 75 0.79 -9.64 -12.97
C MET A 75 0.79 -9.99 -14.45
N ASP A 76 1.96 -10.20 -15.05
CA ASP A 76 2.08 -10.58 -16.46
C ASP A 76 1.46 -11.95 -16.72
N ARG A 77 1.69 -12.95 -15.85
CA ARG A 77 1.04 -14.27 -15.95
C ARG A 77 -0.47 -14.20 -15.79
N ALA A 78 -0.97 -13.28 -14.98
CA ALA A 78 -2.39 -13.06 -14.74
C ALA A 78 -3.05 -12.08 -15.75
N ASN A 79 -2.30 -11.57 -16.73
CA ASN A 79 -2.72 -10.53 -17.67
C ASN A 79 -3.28 -9.27 -16.98
N VAL A 80 -2.75 -8.89 -15.82
CA VAL A 80 -3.11 -7.66 -15.09
C VAL A 80 -2.22 -6.52 -15.59
N ASN A 81 -2.84 -5.50 -16.18
CA ASN A 81 -2.10 -4.37 -16.75
C ASN A 81 -1.72 -3.35 -15.68
N VAL A 82 -2.63 -3.01 -14.78
CA VAL A 82 -2.37 -2.05 -13.69
C VAL A 82 -2.84 -2.64 -12.38
N GLN A 83 -2.07 -2.47 -11.32
CA GLN A 83 -2.46 -2.87 -9.98
C GLN A 83 -2.34 -1.69 -9.00
N CYS A 84 -3.42 -1.41 -8.27
CA CYS A 84 -3.38 -0.53 -7.11
C CYS A 84 -2.90 -1.31 -5.89
N LEU A 85 -1.79 -0.88 -5.31
CA LEU A 85 -1.12 -1.53 -4.20
C LEU A 85 -1.38 -0.80 -2.90
N SER A 86 -1.69 -1.54 -1.85
CA SER A 86 -1.81 -1.02 -0.48
C SER A 86 -0.98 -1.85 0.49
N THR A 87 -0.73 -1.34 1.68
CA THR A 87 -0.08 -2.14 2.73
C THR A 87 -0.99 -3.25 3.25
N VAL A 88 -0.41 -4.29 3.84
CA VAL A 88 -1.18 -5.33 4.55
C VAL A 88 -1.82 -4.75 5.84
N PRO A 89 -3.03 -5.20 6.21
CA PRO A 89 -3.78 -4.57 7.32
C PRO A 89 -3.07 -4.55 8.69
N VAL A 90 -2.19 -5.51 8.97
CA VAL A 90 -1.44 -5.55 10.24
C VAL A 90 -0.50 -4.35 10.40
N MET A 91 -0.10 -3.71 9.30
CA MET A 91 0.76 -2.52 9.32
C MET A 91 0.02 -1.23 9.70
N PHE A 92 -1.31 -1.21 9.70
CA PHE A 92 -2.08 -0.03 10.10
C PHE A 92 -1.82 0.42 11.54
N SER A 93 -1.56 -0.52 12.45
CA SER A 93 -1.10 -0.22 13.82
C SER A 93 -1.99 0.78 14.59
N TYR A 94 -3.31 0.79 14.33
CA TYR A 94 -4.25 1.73 14.99
C TYR A 94 -4.42 1.51 16.49
N TRP A 95 -3.98 0.34 16.99
CA TRP A 95 -3.92 0.03 18.43
C TRP A 95 -2.74 0.71 19.15
N ALA A 96 -1.74 1.20 18.41
CA ALA A 96 -0.54 1.83 18.96
C ALA A 96 -0.80 3.28 19.40
N LYS A 97 0.19 3.91 20.02
CA LYS A 97 0.12 5.34 20.34
C LYS A 97 0.05 6.15 19.03
N PRO A 98 -0.80 7.18 18.92
CA PRO A 98 -0.97 7.96 17.68
C PRO A 98 0.33 8.46 17.03
N ALA A 99 1.29 8.93 17.84
CA ALA A 99 2.58 9.40 17.33
C ALA A 99 3.41 8.29 16.68
N ASP A 100 3.31 7.07 17.20
CA ASP A 100 4.03 5.90 16.67
C ASP A 100 3.31 5.36 15.43
N THR A 101 1.97 5.36 15.42
CA THR A 101 1.16 5.03 14.23
C THR A 101 1.51 5.96 13.06
N GLU A 102 1.72 7.26 13.31
CA GLU A 102 2.18 8.19 12.28
C GLU A 102 3.55 7.80 11.71
N ILE A 103 4.51 7.44 12.56
CA ILE A 103 5.85 7.01 12.13
C ILE A 103 5.76 5.76 11.24
N VAL A 104 4.95 4.78 11.64
CA VAL A 104 4.73 3.56 10.85
C VAL A 104 4.05 3.89 9.51
N ALA A 105 3.01 4.72 9.52
CA ALA A 105 2.29 5.10 8.31
C ALA A 105 3.20 5.81 7.29
N ARG A 106 4.04 6.75 7.74
CA ARG A 106 5.01 7.44 6.87
C ARG A 106 6.02 6.45 6.29
N PHE A 107 6.61 5.59 7.13
CA PHE A 107 7.55 4.57 6.70
C PHE A 107 6.96 3.67 5.59
N VAL A 108 5.75 3.16 5.81
CA VAL A 108 5.05 2.30 4.85
C VAL A 108 4.74 3.05 3.55
N ASN A 109 4.29 4.31 3.64
CA ASN A 109 3.96 5.10 2.46
C ASN A 109 5.18 5.44 1.61
N ASP A 110 6.32 5.72 2.24
CA ASP A 110 7.58 6.02 1.56
C ASP A 110 8.10 4.79 0.82
N ASP A 111 8.10 3.62 1.47
CA ASP A 111 8.47 2.35 0.83
C ASP A 111 7.54 1.99 -0.33
N LEU A 112 6.23 2.05 -0.11
CA LEU A 112 5.22 1.76 -1.13
C LEU A 112 5.37 2.68 -2.36
N LEU A 113 5.60 3.97 -2.14
CA LEU A 113 5.85 4.91 -3.22
C LEU A 113 7.14 4.55 -3.98
N ALA A 114 8.22 4.26 -3.28
CA ALA A 114 9.50 3.91 -3.88
C ALA A 114 9.40 2.63 -4.73
N GLU A 115 8.67 1.62 -4.26
CA GLU A 115 8.43 0.39 -5.02
C GLU A 115 7.56 0.63 -6.25
N CYS A 116 6.45 1.36 -6.12
CA CYS A 116 5.60 1.71 -7.27
C CYS A 116 6.31 2.58 -8.31
N GLN A 117 7.30 3.39 -7.92
CA GLN A 117 8.11 4.18 -8.85
C GLN A 117 9.03 3.34 -9.74
N LYS A 118 9.30 2.08 -9.40
CA LYS A 118 10.08 1.17 -10.26
C LYS A 118 9.31 0.76 -11.51
N TYR A 119 7.98 0.73 -11.43
CA TYR A 119 7.08 0.37 -12.54
C TYR A 119 5.90 1.35 -12.58
N PRO A 120 6.16 2.63 -12.89
CA PRO A 120 5.19 3.70 -12.67
C PRO A 120 3.92 3.55 -13.53
N ASP A 121 4.01 2.89 -14.67
CA ASP A 121 2.87 2.70 -15.59
C ASP A 121 2.04 1.45 -15.26
N ARG A 122 2.52 0.64 -14.31
CA ARG A 122 1.88 -0.63 -13.91
C ARG A 122 1.37 -0.58 -12.46
N LEU A 123 2.00 0.21 -11.60
CA LEU A 123 1.75 0.21 -10.17
C LEU A 123 1.27 1.58 -9.68
N VAL A 124 0.15 1.56 -8.95
CA VAL A 124 -0.45 2.74 -8.33
C VAL A 124 -0.47 2.54 -6.82
N PRO A 125 0.26 3.35 -6.04
CA PRO A 125 0.27 3.20 -4.59
C PRO A 125 -0.99 3.81 -3.95
N LEU A 126 -1.52 3.13 -2.94
CA LEU A 126 -2.58 3.56 -2.05
C LEU A 126 -1.98 3.68 -0.64
N GLY A 127 -1.77 4.91 -0.18
CA GLY A 127 -1.14 5.15 1.12
C GLY A 127 -2.03 4.72 2.29
N THR A 128 -1.48 4.75 3.49
CA THR A 128 -2.21 4.62 4.75
C THR A 128 -2.06 5.87 5.62
N LEU A 129 -2.99 6.06 6.56
CA LEU A 129 -3.04 7.20 7.47
C LEU A 129 -3.15 6.69 8.91
N PRO A 130 -2.60 7.41 9.92
CA PRO A 130 -2.81 7.09 11.32
C PRO A 130 -4.25 7.45 11.77
N MET A 131 -5.22 6.61 11.43
CA MET A 131 -6.65 6.90 11.64
C MET A 131 -7.09 6.92 13.11
N ASN A 132 -6.22 6.50 14.03
CA ASN A 132 -6.44 6.67 15.47
C ASN A 132 -6.27 8.12 15.96
N ASP A 133 -5.86 9.06 15.09
CA ASP A 133 -5.74 10.49 15.38
C ASP A 133 -5.98 11.33 14.12
N VAL A 134 -7.07 12.10 14.12
CA VAL A 134 -7.52 12.87 12.95
C VAL A 134 -6.52 13.93 12.54
N GLU A 135 -5.90 14.64 13.48
CA GLU A 135 -4.94 15.70 13.16
C GLU A 135 -3.71 15.12 12.48
N ARG A 136 -3.17 14.02 13.01
CA ARG A 136 -2.05 13.30 12.38
C ARG A 136 -2.41 12.73 11.03
N ALA A 137 -3.62 12.17 10.87
CA ALA A 137 -4.09 11.67 9.58
C ALA A 137 -4.09 12.78 8.52
N ILE A 138 -4.58 13.97 8.88
CA ILE A 138 -4.56 15.15 7.99
C ILE A 138 -3.10 15.52 7.65
N GLN A 139 -2.21 15.62 8.64
CA GLN A 139 -0.80 15.98 8.44
C GLN A 139 -0.06 15.00 7.53
N VAL A 140 -0.23 13.69 7.75
CA VAL A 140 0.35 12.66 6.87
C VAL A 140 -0.21 12.78 5.46
N SER A 141 -1.53 12.99 5.30
CA SER A 141 -2.14 13.09 3.98
C SER A 141 -1.59 14.27 3.16
N LEU A 142 -1.39 15.43 3.81
CA LEU A 142 -0.89 16.65 3.18
C LEU A 142 0.58 16.51 2.79
N PHE A 143 1.39 15.95 3.69
CA PHE A 143 2.80 15.68 3.41
C PHE A 143 2.96 14.72 2.23
N GLN A 144 2.18 13.64 2.22
CA GLN A 144 2.25 12.64 1.16
C GLN A 144 1.80 13.24 -0.18
N LYS A 145 0.72 14.01 -0.20
CA LYS A 145 0.27 14.73 -1.41
C LYS A 145 1.37 15.59 -2.02
N LYS A 146 2.16 16.29 -1.19
CA LYS A 146 3.30 17.11 -1.63
C LYS A 146 4.41 16.26 -2.25
N ILE A 147 4.76 15.12 -1.66
CA ILE A 147 5.77 14.22 -2.22
C ILE A 147 5.31 13.65 -3.57
N TYR A 148 4.06 13.24 -3.66
CA TYR A 148 3.49 12.64 -4.86
C TYR A 148 3.43 13.62 -6.03
N SER A 149 3.04 14.87 -5.79
CA SER A 149 3.00 15.89 -6.85
C SER A 149 4.39 16.25 -7.37
N LEU A 150 5.43 16.17 -6.53
CA LEU A 150 6.83 16.39 -6.94
C LEU A 150 7.38 15.24 -7.78
N THR A 151 6.92 14.01 -7.52
CA THR A 151 7.47 12.80 -8.15
C THR A 151 6.68 12.33 -9.37
N ARG A 152 5.41 12.72 -9.51
CA ARG A 152 4.54 12.37 -10.63
C ARG A 152 3.75 13.60 -11.08
N LYS A 153 4.06 14.10 -12.29
CA LYS A 153 3.45 15.34 -12.83
C LYS A 153 1.93 15.29 -13.06
N ASN A 154 1.25 14.14 -12.90
CA ASN A 154 -0.17 13.96 -13.22
C ASN A 154 -0.98 13.17 -12.15
N ILE A 155 -0.51 13.06 -10.90
CA ILE A 155 -1.33 12.49 -9.82
C ILE A 155 -2.12 13.63 -9.16
N GLU A 156 -3.37 13.80 -9.58
CA GLU A 156 -4.29 14.79 -8.99
C GLU A 156 -4.97 14.25 -7.73
N CYS A 157 -5.00 12.94 -7.55
CA CYS A 157 -5.74 12.24 -6.51
C CYS A 157 -4.83 11.27 -5.75
N LEU A 158 -4.65 11.50 -4.46
CA LEU A 158 -4.01 10.52 -3.56
C LEU A 158 -5.12 9.74 -2.87
N LEU A 159 -5.06 8.42 -2.99
CA LEU A 159 -6.00 7.49 -2.38
C LEU A 159 -5.34 6.89 -1.15
N PHE A 160 -6.03 6.94 -0.02
CA PHE A 160 -5.61 6.23 1.19
C PHE A 160 -6.57 5.10 1.52
N LEU A 161 -6.04 4.03 2.08
CA LEU A 161 -6.82 2.96 2.68
C LEU A 161 -6.78 3.03 4.21
N SER A 162 -7.95 2.93 4.82
CA SER A 162 -8.13 2.62 6.24
C SER A 162 -8.90 1.32 6.41
N ASN A 163 -8.79 0.71 7.58
CA ASN A 163 -9.64 -0.39 8.01
C ASN A 163 -10.37 0.03 9.28
N GLU A 164 -11.59 0.55 9.11
CA GLU A 164 -12.52 0.77 10.21
C GLU A 164 -13.65 -0.25 10.13
N GLY A 165 -13.85 -1.03 11.20
CA GLY A 165 -14.94 -2.01 11.26
C GLY A 165 -14.94 -3.08 10.16
N GLY A 166 -13.80 -3.35 9.51
CA GLY A 166 -13.71 -4.27 8.37
C GLY A 166 -13.97 -3.62 7.01
N MET A 167 -14.13 -2.29 6.91
CA MET A 167 -14.36 -1.60 5.65
C MET A 167 -13.07 -0.93 5.14
N VAL A 168 -12.83 -1.08 3.84
CA VAL A 168 -11.78 -0.36 3.11
C VAL A 168 -12.38 0.96 2.63
N GLN A 169 -11.95 2.08 3.22
CA GLN A 169 -12.34 3.40 2.75
C GLN A 169 -11.27 3.94 1.81
N ILE A 170 -11.69 4.43 0.65
CA ILE A 170 -10.83 5.20 -0.24
C ILE A 170 -11.02 6.67 0.10
N LEU A 171 -9.97 7.30 0.60
CA LEU A 171 -9.92 8.73 0.87
C LEU A 171 -9.27 9.45 -0.30
N GLN A 172 -10.04 10.26 -1.03
CA GLN A 172 -9.53 11.11 -2.09
C GLN A 172 -9.26 12.52 -1.54
N ASN A 173 -8.01 13.00 -1.63
CA ASN A 173 -7.65 14.37 -1.24
C ASN A 173 -7.63 15.33 -2.45
N ASN A 174 -8.82 15.74 -2.91
CA ASN A 174 -8.98 16.81 -3.88
C ASN A 174 -9.10 18.15 -3.13
N SER A 175 -8.28 19.14 -3.49
CA SER A 175 -8.40 20.52 -2.97
C SER A 175 -8.53 20.64 -1.43
N ASN A 176 -7.73 19.87 -0.68
CA ASN A 176 -7.72 19.84 0.80
C ASN A 176 -9.02 19.33 1.45
N ARG A 177 -9.84 18.59 0.71
CA ARG A 177 -11.03 17.92 1.24
C ARG A 177 -10.84 16.41 1.17
N LEU A 178 -10.96 15.73 2.32
CA LEU A 178 -11.03 14.28 2.40
C LEU A 178 -12.46 13.86 2.02
N ILE A 179 -12.59 13.12 0.92
CA ILE A 179 -13.85 12.49 0.51
C ILE A 179 -13.75 11.00 0.81
N THR A 180 -14.63 10.49 1.66
CA THR A 180 -14.78 9.05 1.94
C THR A 180 -15.71 8.40 0.92
N ARG A 181 -15.30 7.27 0.35
CA ARG A 181 -16.21 6.31 -0.29
C ARG A 181 -16.01 4.94 0.33
N GLU A 182 -17.11 4.34 0.76
CA GLU A 182 -17.15 3.01 1.36
C GLU A 182 -17.38 1.95 0.28
N PHE A 183 -16.58 0.88 0.31
CA PHE A 183 -16.80 -0.29 -0.53
C PHE A 183 -17.04 -1.52 0.35
N PRO A 184 -18.14 -2.27 0.17
CA PRO A 184 -18.34 -3.53 0.87
C PRO A 184 -17.29 -4.56 0.41
N GLN A 185 -16.79 -5.39 1.34
CA GLN A 185 -15.72 -6.38 1.09
C GLN A 185 -15.99 -7.40 -0.02
N ARG A 186 -17.23 -7.48 -0.54
CA ARG A 186 -17.60 -8.33 -1.67
C ARG A 186 -18.01 -7.48 -2.86
N ILE A 187 -17.02 -7.15 -3.69
CA ILE A 187 -17.24 -6.91 -5.11
C ILE A 187 -16.26 -7.86 -5.79
N ASN A 188 -16.76 -8.76 -6.64
CA ASN A 188 -15.92 -9.61 -7.48
C ASN A 188 -14.87 -8.71 -8.16
N ASN A 189 -13.60 -9.02 -7.95
CA ASN A 189 -12.40 -8.18 -8.09
C ASN A 189 -12.06 -7.71 -9.52
N GLU A 190 -13.04 -7.41 -10.37
CA GLU A 190 -12.82 -7.01 -11.75
C GLU A 190 -13.71 -5.82 -12.09
N VAL A 191 -13.10 -4.63 -12.20
CA VAL A 191 -13.71 -3.52 -12.93
C VAL A 191 -13.17 -3.60 -14.35
N LEU A 192 -13.97 -4.16 -15.25
CA LEU A 192 -13.73 -4.03 -16.69
C LEU A 192 -13.97 -2.57 -17.06
N VAL A 193 -12.93 -1.90 -17.56
CA VAL A 193 -13.09 -0.59 -18.17
C VAL A 193 -13.34 -0.85 -19.65
N ASP A 194 -14.54 -0.52 -20.12
CA ASP A 194 -14.90 -0.63 -21.55
C ASP A 194 -13.95 0.25 -22.42
N PRO A 195 -13.74 -0.14 -23.69
CA PRO A 195 -12.65 0.32 -24.55
C PRO A 195 -12.50 1.83 -24.73
#